data_AF-A0A671EUX7-F1
#
_entry.id   AF-A0A671EUX7-F1
#
_cell.length_a   1.000
_cell.length_b   1.000
_cell.length_c   1.000
_cell.angle_alpha   90.00
_cell.angle_beta   90.00
_cell.angle_gamma   90.00
#
_symmetry.space_group_name_H-M   'P 1'
#
loop_
_entity.id
_entity.type
_entity.pdbx_description
1 polymer ?
#
loop_
_entity_poly.entity_id
_entity_poly.type
_entity_poly.pdbx_seq_one_letter_code
_entity_poly.pdbx_strand_id
1 'polypeptide(L)'
;MLRKMGEAVARVARKVNETVESGSDTLELHLEGNFLHRLPNEISTLQHLKAIDLSRNQFHDFPEQLTTLPALETINLEENEIVDVPVEKLAAMPALRSINLRFNPLNAEVRVIAPPLIKFDMLMSPEGARAPPP
;
A
#
# COMPACT_ATOMS: atom_id res chain seq x y z
N MET A 1 -4.08 -7.24 20.78
CA MET A 1 -3.74 -6.54 19.52
C MET A 1 -2.24 -6.34 19.36
N LEU A 2 -1.52 -5.72 20.32
CA LEU A 2 -0.07 -5.47 20.21
C LEU A 2 0.81 -6.69 19.84
N ARG A 3 0.55 -7.87 20.41
CA ARG A 3 1.33 -9.09 20.12
C ARG A 3 1.22 -9.56 18.68
N LYS A 4 0.00 -9.59 18.13
CA LYS A 4 -0.27 -10.00 16.74
C LYS A 4 0.37 -9.04 15.73
N MET A 5 0.42 -7.75 16.04
CA MET A 5 1.10 -6.75 15.21
C MET A 5 2.62 -6.93 15.21
N GLY A 6 3.24 -7.10 16.39
CA GLY A 6 4.68 -7.33 16.48
C GLY A 6 5.12 -8.54 15.67
N GLU A 7 4.33 -9.62 15.71
CA GLU A 7 4.52 -10.81 14.89
C GLU A 7 4.32 -10.54 13.40
N ALA A 8 3.29 -9.76 13.01
CA ALA A 8 3.05 -9.39 11.62
C ALA A 8 4.20 -8.54 11.04
N VAL A 9 4.67 -7.52 11.75
CA VAL A 9 5.80 -6.68 11.33
C VAL A 9 7.09 -7.51 11.26
N ALA A 10 7.34 -8.40 12.22
CA ALA A 10 8.49 -9.30 12.17
C ALA A 10 8.41 -10.29 10.99
N ARG A 11 7.20 -10.76 10.64
CA ARG A 11 6.97 -11.56 9.42
C ARG A 11 7.25 -10.74 8.16
N VAL A 12 6.85 -9.46 8.11
CA VAL A 12 7.18 -8.57 6.99
C VAL A 12 8.69 -8.40 6.87
N ALA A 13 9.39 -8.03 7.95
CA ALA A 13 10.84 -7.85 7.93
C ALA A 13 11.57 -9.13 7.48
N ARG A 14 11.11 -10.30 7.93
CA ARG A 14 11.65 -11.59 7.47
C ARG A 14 11.39 -11.81 5.97
N LYS A 15 10.18 -11.53 5.50
CA LYS A 15 9.80 -11.68 4.09
C LYS A 15 10.61 -10.74 3.18
N VAL A 16 10.85 -9.51 3.64
CA VAL A 16 11.74 -8.54 2.99
C VAL A 16 13.14 -9.14 2.87
N ASN A 17 13.72 -9.65 3.96
CA ASN A 17 15.04 -10.27 3.92
C ASN A 17 15.09 -11.51 3.01
N GLU A 18 14.11 -12.41 3.09
CA GLU A 18 14.00 -13.58 2.21
C GLU A 18 13.96 -13.17 0.72
N THR A 19 13.21 -12.10 0.40
CA THR A 19 13.11 -11.58 -0.98
C THR A 19 14.45 -11.05 -1.46
N VAL A 20 15.18 -10.31 -0.62
CA VAL A 20 16.52 -9.78 -0.93
C VAL A 20 17.55 -10.91 -1.07
N GLU A 21 17.55 -11.88 -0.14
CA GLU A 21 18.53 -12.98 -0.11
C GLU A 21 18.32 -14.00 -1.23
N SER A 22 17.07 -14.26 -1.61
CA SER A 22 16.76 -15.26 -2.64
C SER A 22 17.18 -14.83 -4.05
N GLY A 23 17.43 -13.53 -4.28
CA GLY A 23 17.66 -12.99 -5.63
C GLY A 23 16.53 -13.32 -6.61
N SER A 24 15.35 -13.70 -6.10
CA SER A 24 14.23 -14.16 -6.90
C SER A 24 13.69 -13.02 -7.75
N ASP A 25 13.48 -13.29 -9.03
CA ASP A 25 12.83 -12.39 -10.00
C ASP A 25 11.37 -12.04 -9.64
N THR A 26 10.84 -12.55 -8.52
CA THR A 26 9.58 -12.08 -7.94
C THR A 26 9.77 -10.70 -7.32
N LEU A 27 9.50 -9.70 -8.15
CA LEU A 27 9.42 -8.28 -7.79
C LEU A 27 8.07 -7.97 -7.12
N GLU A 28 7.44 -8.96 -6.50
CA GLU A 28 6.10 -8.87 -5.94
C GLU A 28 6.11 -9.30 -4.48
N LEU A 29 5.47 -8.52 -3.62
CA LEU A 29 5.40 -8.78 -2.18
C LEU A 29 3.95 -8.88 -1.73
N HIS A 30 3.55 -10.06 -1.27
CA HIS A 30 2.20 -10.38 -0.82
C HIS A 30 2.12 -10.37 0.72
N LEU A 31 1.37 -9.41 1.27
CA LEU A 31 1.21 -9.15 2.69
C LEU A 31 -0.28 -8.95 3.06
N GLU A 32 -1.18 -9.45 2.23
CA GLU A 32 -2.62 -9.35 2.40
C GLU A 32 -3.13 -10.11 3.64
N GLY A 33 -4.26 -9.68 4.19
CA GLY A 33 -4.97 -10.40 5.25
C GLY A 33 -4.21 -10.46 6.59
N ASN A 34 -3.33 -9.49 6.84
CA ASN A 34 -2.62 -9.37 8.12
C ASN A 34 -3.25 -8.26 8.99
N PHE A 35 -2.63 -7.97 10.14
CA PHE A 35 -3.06 -6.90 11.05
C PHE A 35 -2.12 -5.68 10.96
N LEU A 36 -1.58 -5.40 9.76
CA LEU A 36 -0.58 -4.35 9.57
C LEU A 36 -1.26 -2.98 9.55
N HIS A 37 -0.75 -2.04 10.35
CA HIS A 37 -1.08 -0.62 10.26
C HIS A 37 0.12 0.25 9.87
N ARG A 38 1.31 -0.36 9.74
CA ARG A 38 2.54 0.28 9.29
C ARG A 38 3.46 -0.74 8.64
N LEU A 39 4.33 -0.27 7.76
CA LEU A 39 5.44 -1.06 7.24
C LEU A 39 6.73 -0.76 8.00
N PRO A 40 7.65 -1.74 8.10
CA PRO A 40 9.00 -1.51 8.58
C PRO A 40 9.78 -0.65 7.57
N ASN A 41 10.75 0.15 8.04
CA ASN A 41 11.51 1.07 7.17
C ASN A 41 12.35 0.32 6.12
N GLU A 42 12.71 -0.92 6.45
CA GLU A 42 13.43 -1.88 5.62
C GLU A 42 12.71 -2.14 4.29
N ILE A 43 11.40 -1.90 4.17
CA ILE A 43 10.68 -2.01 2.88
C ILE A 43 11.31 -1.11 1.81
N SER A 44 11.86 0.04 2.20
CA SER A 44 12.51 1.02 1.30
C SER A 44 13.78 0.46 0.65
N THR A 45 14.32 -0.66 1.16
CA THR A 45 15.50 -1.32 0.57
C THR A 45 15.18 -2.16 -0.66
N LEU A 46 13.90 -2.44 -0.92
CA LEU A 46 13.44 -3.26 -2.03
C LEU A 46 13.39 -2.46 -3.35
N GLN A 47 14.53 -1.95 -3.80
CA GLN A 47 14.65 -1.04 -4.94
C GLN A 47 14.12 -1.61 -6.27
N HIS A 48 13.97 -2.93 -6.35
CA HIS A 48 13.47 -3.63 -7.52
C HIS A 48 11.99 -4.06 -7.40
N LEU A 49 11.34 -3.82 -6.26
CA LEU A 49 9.94 -4.21 -6.05
C LEU A 49 9.02 -3.51 -7.07
N LYS A 50 8.22 -4.29 -7.80
CA LYS A 50 7.24 -3.88 -8.81
C LYS A 50 5.81 -3.93 -8.32
N ALA A 51 5.44 -4.89 -7.48
CA ALA A 51 4.09 -4.99 -6.95
C ALA A 51 4.10 -5.25 -5.45
N ILE A 52 3.12 -4.68 -4.75
CA ILE A 52 2.89 -4.99 -3.35
C ILE A 52 1.39 -5.13 -3.09
N ASP A 53 1.02 -6.22 -2.43
CA ASP A 53 -0.33 -6.45 -1.94
C ASP A 53 -0.40 -6.28 -0.42
N LEU A 54 -1.11 -5.24 0.01
CA LEU A 54 -1.39 -4.90 1.40
C LEU A 54 -2.90 -4.91 1.67
N SER A 55 -3.70 -5.55 0.81
CA SER A 55 -5.14 -5.60 0.99
C SER A 55 -5.54 -6.29 2.29
N ARG A 56 -6.71 -5.96 2.84
CA ARG A 56 -7.25 -6.58 4.05
C ARG A 56 -6.33 -6.46 5.26
N ASN A 57 -5.80 -5.26 5.47
CA ASN A 57 -4.97 -4.89 6.62
C ASN A 57 -5.68 -3.78 7.44
N GLN A 58 -4.93 -3.05 8.26
CA GLN A 58 -5.42 -2.01 9.18
C GLN A 58 -4.67 -0.68 8.98
N PHE A 59 -4.26 -0.37 7.75
CA PHE A 59 -3.61 0.90 7.46
C PHE A 59 -4.61 2.04 7.55
N HIS A 60 -4.38 2.98 8.47
CA HIS A 60 -5.15 4.22 8.59
C HIS A 60 -4.59 5.33 7.69
N ASP A 61 -3.27 5.33 7.50
CA ASP A 61 -2.56 6.27 6.65
C ASP A 61 -1.85 5.50 5.54
N PHE A 62 -1.63 6.15 4.40
CA PHE A 62 -0.83 5.57 3.34
C PHE A 62 0.60 5.26 3.82
N PRO A 63 1.15 4.07 3.55
CA PRO A 63 2.52 3.73 3.93
C PRO A 63 3.54 4.48 3.06
N GLU A 64 3.94 5.68 3.49
CA GLU A 64 4.82 6.58 2.72
C GLU A 64 6.16 5.96 2.32
N GLN A 65 6.64 4.94 3.02
CA GLN A 65 7.86 4.21 2.64
C GLN A 65 7.79 3.69 1.19
N LEU A 66 6.59 3.35 0.70
CA LEU A 66 6.39 2.88 -0.68
C LEU A 66 6.69 3.95 -1.73
N THR A 67 6.57 5.25 -1.40
CA THR A 67 6.83 6.33 -2.38
C THR A 67 8.31 6.48 -2.71
N THR A 68 9.19 5.78 -1.97
CA THR A 68 10.65 5.79 -2.19
C THR A 68 11.11 4.68 -3.13
N LEU A 69 10.21 3.78 -3.54
CA LEU A 69 10.53 2.61 -4.36
C LEU A 69 10.45 2.98 -5.85
N PRO A 70 11.58 3.05 -6.58
CA PRO A 70 11.60 3.59 -7.94
C PRO A 70 10.99 2.63 -8.97
N ALA A 71 10.96 1.33 -8.69
CA ALA A 71 10.46 0.30 -9.60
C ALA A 71 8.98 -0.06 -9.35
N LEU A 72 8.32 0.52 -8.35
CA LEU A 72 7.00 0.09 -7.92
C LEU A 72 5.92 0.51 -8.93
N GLU A 73 5.28 -0.48 -9.54
CA GLU A 73 4.26 -0.33 -10.59
C GLU A 73 2.84 -0.48 -10.05
N THR A 74 2.62 -1.37 -9.07
CA THR A 74 1.29 -1.68 -8.56
C THR A 74 1.24 -1.71 -7.03
N ILE A 75 0.26 -1.03 -6.46
CA ILE A 75 -0.01 -1.02 -5.01
C ILE A 75 -1.46 -1.44 -4.77
N ASN A 76 -1.68 -2.54 -4.06
CA ASN A 76 -3.01 -2.94 -3.62
C ASN A 76 -3.18 -2.61 -2.13
N LEU A 77 -4.07 -1.67 -1.80
CA LEU A 77 -4.44 -1.26 -0.44
C LEU A 77 -5.94 -1.45 -0.18
N GLU A 78 -6.60 -2.29 -0.97
CA GLU A 78 -8.01 -2.59 -0.84
C GLU A 78 -8.39 -3.07 0.59
N GLU A 79 -9.59 -2.73 1.06
CA GLU A 79 -10.07 -3.15 2.39
C GLU A 79 -9.09 -2.78 3.53
N ASN A 80 -8.78 -1.48 3.64
CA ASN A 80 -8.03 -0.88 4.74
C ASN A 80 -8.84 0.29 5.35
N GLU A 81 -8.21 1.08 6.21
CA GLU A 81 -8.83 2.22 6.90
C GLU A 81 -8.26 3.57 6.43
N ILE A 82 -7.73 3.62 5.19
CA ILE A 82 -7.03 4.80 4.67
C ILE A 82 -8.00 5.95 4.42
N VAL A 83 -7.74 7.08 5.10
CA VAL A 83 -8.51 8.31 4.94
C VAL A 83 -7.87 9.28 3.94
N ASP A 84 -6.54 9.25 3.82
CA ASP A 84 -5.76 10.20 3.00
C ASP A 84 -4.54 9.54 2.34
N VAL A 85 -4.05 10.13 1.25
CA VAL A 85 -2.87 9.66 0.49
C VAL A 85 -1.97 10.84 0.08
N PRO A 86 -0.64 10.66 0.02
CA PRO A 86 0.28 11.72 -0.37
C PRO A 86 0.30 11.89 -1.90
N VAL A 87 -0.71 12.58 -2.45
CA VAL A 87 -0.95 12.73 -3.89
C VAL A 87 0.30 13.20 -4.64
N GLU A 88 1.00 14.22 -4.14
CA GLU A 88 2.20 14.76 -4.79
C GLU A 88 3.34 13.72 -4.87
N LYS A 89 3.54 12.94 -3.80
CA LYS A 89 4.58 11.89 -3.76
C LYS A 89 4.21 10.75 -4.71
N LEU A 90 2.94 10.34 -4.72
CA LEU A 90 2.44 9.30 -5.63
C LEU A 90 2.57 9.73 -7.10
N ALA A 91 2.23 10.97 -7.41
CA ALA A 91 2.37 11.53 -8.76
C ALA A 91 3.83 11.61 -9.24
N ALA A 92 4.79 11.70 -8.30
CA ALA A 92 6.21 11.71 -8.57
C ALA A 92 6.82 10.30 -8.74
N MET A 93 6.07 9.23 -8.46
CA MET A 93 6.58 7.86 -8.61
C MET A 93 6.77 7.52 -10.10
N PRO A 94 7.99 7.18 -10.55
CA PRO A 94 8.30 7.11 -11.98
C PRO A 94 7.70 5.89 -12.68
N ALA A 95 7.47 4.80 -11.94
CA ALA A 95 6.99 3.53 -12.49
C ALA A 95 5.54 3.20 -12.12
N LEU A 96 4.88 3.98 -11.26
CA LEU A 96 3.56 3.66 -10.74
C LEU A 96 2.51 3.68 -11.85
N ARG A 97 1.74 2.60 -11.96
CA ARG A 97 0.70 2.39 -12.98
C ARG A 97 -0.68 2.23 -12.37
N SER A 98 -0.78 1.64 -11.19
CA SER A 98 -2.06 1.40 -10.54
C SER A 98 -1.96 1.42 -9.02
N ILE A 99 -2.93 2.06 -8.39
CA ILE A 99 -3.19 1.97 -6.95
C ILE A 99 -4.65 1.56 -6.72
N ASN A 100 -4.87 0.52 -5.92
CA ASN A 100 -6.21 0.10 -5.50
C ASN A 100 -6.50 0.58 -4.08
N LEU A 101 -7.42 1.52 -3.94
CA LEU A 101 -7.92 2.10 -2.68
C LEU A 101 -9.40 1.79 -2.46
N ARG A 102 -9.95 0.78 -3.16
CA ARG A 102 -11.32 0.32 -2.90
C ARG A 102 -11.49 -0.09 -1.44
N PHE A 103 -12.70 0.11 -0.94
CA PHE A 103 -13.10 -0.22 0.43
C PHE A 103 -12.23 0.46 1.51
N ASN A 104 -11.76 1.68 1.22
CA ASN A 104 -11.16 2.58 2.20
C ASN A 104 -12.06 3.81 2.43
N PRO A 105 -12.08 4.39 3.66
CA PRO A 105 -12.82 5.60 3.99
C PRO A 105 -12.16 6.88 3.45
N LEU A 106 -11.68 6.86 2.20
CA LEU A 106 -10.95 7.96 1.57
C LEU A 106 -11.81 9.23 1.57
N ASN A 107 -11.24 10.31 2.08
CA ASN A 107 -11.93 11.59 2.20
C ASN A 107 -12.37 12.15 0.82
N ALA A 108 -13.38 13.02 0.81
CA ALA A 108 -13.92 13.58 -0.44
C ALA A 108 -12.91 14.48 -1.17
N GLU A 109 -12.01 15.13 -0.43
CA GLU A 109 -11.02 16.04 -0.97
C GLU A 109 -10.02 15.31 -1.88
N VAL A 110 -9.42 14.21 -1.41
CA VAL A 110 -8.51 13.37 -2.20
C VAL A 110 -9.20 12.84 -3.46
N ARG A 111 -10.46 12.44 -3.36
CA ARG A 111 -11.24 11.93 -4.51
C ARG A 111 -11.38 12.96 -5.63
N VAL A 112 -11.34 14.24 -5.30
CA VAL A 112 -11.44 15.35 -6.26
C VAL A 112 -10.05 15.83 -6.71
N ILE A 113 -9.10 15.95 -5.78
CA ILE A 113 -7.77 16.52 -6.04
C ILE A 113 -6.83 15.52 -6.72
N ALA A 114 -6.89 14.23 -6.36
CA ALA A 114 -5.95 13.24 -6.88
C ALA A 114 -6.10 12.96 -8.38
N PRO A 115 -7.31 12.70 -8.93
CA PRO A 115 -7.45 12.31 -10.34
C PRO A 115 -6.78 13.23 -11.38
N PRO A 116 -6.86 14.58 -11.29
CA PRO A 116 -6.19 15.44 -12.26
C PRO A 116 -4.66 15.52 -12.09
N LEU A 117 -4.11 15.12 -10.94
CA LEU A 117 -2.67 15.24 -10.64
C LEU A 117 -1.88 13.96 -10.94
N ILE A 118 -2.56 12.83 -11.11
CA ILE A 118 -1.93 11.52 -11.27
C ILE A 118 -1.99 11.06 -12.73
N LYS A 119 -1.05 10.19 -13.11
CA LYS A 119 -0.95 9.59 -14.45
C LYS A 119 -1.16 8.08 -14.45
N PHE A 120 -1.65 7.55 -13.34
CA PHE A 120 -1.84 6.13 -13.06
C PHE A 120 -3.31 5.87 -12.70
N ASP A 121 -3.71 4.62 -12.79
CA ASP A 121 -5.07 4.21 -12.43
C ASP A 121 -5.25 4.25 -10.91
N MET A 122 -6.19 5.05 -10.43
CA MET A 122 -6.55 5.11 -9.01
C MET A 122 -7.95 4.52 -8.82
N LEU A 123 -7.99 3.27 -8.36
CA LEU A 123 -9.24 2.54 -8.17
C LEU A 123 -9.83 2.93 -6.82
N MET A 124 -11.01 3.53 -6.84
CA MET A 124 -11.73 3.94 -5.63
C MET A 124 -13.12 3.29 -5.61
N SER A 125 -13.66 3.08 -4.41
CA SER A 125 -15.08 2.70 -4.29
C SER A 125 -15.99 3.88 -4.63
N PRO A 126 -17.22 3.63 -5.12
CA PRO A 126 -18.24 4.65 -5.23
C PRO A 126 -18.45 5.36 -3.88
N GLU A 127 -18.86 6.63 -3.91
CA GLU A 127 -19.24 7.35 -2.69
C GLU A 127 -20.34 6.58 -1.95
N GLY A 128 -20.22 6.47 -0.62
CA GLY A 128 -21.19 5.77 0.22
C GLY A 128 -21.12 4.23 0.17
N ALA A 129 -20.19 3.62 -0.56
CA ALA A 129 -20.08 2.16 -0.68
C ALA A 129 -19.54 1.43 0.57
N ARG A 130 -19.42 2.11 1.72
CA ARG A 130 -19.07 1.42 2.96
C ARG A 130 -20.29 0.63 3.41
N ALA A 131 -20.25 -0.69 3.21
CA ALA A 131 -21.16 -1.58 3.92
C ALA A 131 -21.01 -1.28 5.43
N PRO A 132 -22.10 -1.14 6.19
CA PRO A 132 -21.99 -0.98 7.63
C PRO A 132 -21.16 -2.14 8.19
N PRO A 133 -20.26 -1.89 9.16
CA PRO A 133 -19.62 -3.00 9.85
C PRO A 133 -20.72 -3.89 10.46
N PRO A 134 -20.53 -5.23 10.49
CA PRO A 134 -21.47 -6.14 11.13
C PRO A 134 -21.65 -5.85 12.62
#